data_AF-A0A5K1CL98-F1
#
_entry.id   AF-A0A5K1CL98-F1
#
_cell.length_a   1.000
_cell.length_b   1.000
_cell.length_c   1.000
_cell.angle_alpha   90.00
_cell.angle_beta   90.00
_cell.angle_gamma   90.00
#
_symmetry.space_group_name_H-M   'P 1'
#
loop_
_entity.id
_entity.type
_entity.pdbx_description
1 polymer ?
#
loop_
_entity_poly.entity_id
_entity_poly.type
_entity_poly.pdbx_seq_one_letter_code
_entity_poly.pdbx_strand_id
1 'polypeptide(L)' 'SGRFGKLNKRVTFPETLDLGPYMSEAGDGTNIYRLYAIVVHVDMLNASFFGHYICYTKDNQGNWYRIDDCK' A
#
# COMPACT_ATOMS: atom_id res chain seq x y z
N SER A 1 -9.67 -7.23 -24.51
CA SER A 1 -8.24 -7.33 -24.17
C SER A 1 -7.84 -6.07 -23.42
N GLY A 2 -7.37 -6.19 -22.18
CA GLY A 2 -6.97 -5.03 -21.37
C GLY A 2 -5.84 -4.28 -22.06
N ARG A 3 -6.11 -3.05 -22.50
CA ARG A 3 -5.21 -2.24 -23.34
C ARG A 3 -3.99 -1.68 -22.56
N PHE A 4 -3.94 -1.88 -21.24
CA PHE A 4 -2.92 -1.34 -20.34
C PHE A 4 -2.33 -2.46 -19.48
N GLY A 5 -1.01 -2.66 -19.55
CA GLY A 5 -0.29 -3.62 -18.70
C GLY A 5 -0.15 -3.12 -17.26
N LYS A 6 0.12 -4.03 -16.32
CA LYS A 6 0.40 -3.64 -14.93
C LYS A 6 1.73 -2.87 -14.83
N LEU A 7 1.71 -1.77 -14.08
CA LEU A 7 2.93 -1.02 -13.78
C LEU A 7 3.73 -1.71 -12.68
N ASN A 8 4.70 -2.53 -13.05
CA ASN A 8 5.58 -3.26 -12.12
C ASN A 8 6.84 -2.48 -11.70
N LYS A 9 6.74 -1.13 -11.68
CA LYS A 9 7.86 -0.30 -11.20
C LYS A 9 7.99 -0.43 -9.69
N ARG A 10 9.22 -0.48 -9.19
CA ARG A 10 9.51 -0.43 -7.76
C ARG A 10 9.03 0.90 -7.19
N VAL A 11 8.16 0.85 -6.20
CA VAL A 11 7.75 1.99 -5.38
C VAL A 11 8.23 1.73 -3.96
N THR A 12 8.91 2.71 -3.37
CA THR A 12 9.27 2.69 -1.96
C THR A 12 8.34 3.60 -1.19
N PHE A 13 7.86 3.14 -0.04
CA PHE A 13 6.98 3.89 0.84
C PHE A 13 7.50 3.78 2.28
N PRO A 14 7.41 4.86 3.08
CA PRO A 14 7.87 4.85 4.45
C PRO A 14 6.82 4.24 5.39
N GLU A 15 7.24 3.83 6.59
CA GLU A 15 6.31 3.46 7.66
C GLU A 15 5.62 4.68 8.28
N THR A 16 6.32 5.81 8.34
CA THR A 16 5.79 7.09 8.79
C THR A 16 5.80 8.07 7.63
N LEU A 17 4.64 8.60 7.27
CA LEU A 17 4.46 9.54 6.18
C LEU A 17 4.11 10.92 6.74
N ASP A 18 4.97 11.90 6.48
CA ASP A 18 4.66 13.30 6.73
C ASP A 18 4.01 13.92 5.49
N LEU A 19 2.74 14.27 5.61
CA LEU A 19 1.99 14.97 4.56
C LEU A 19 2.10 16.50 4.67
N GLY A 20 2.66 17.03 5.75
CA GLY A 20 2.76 18.47 6.01
C GLY A 20 3.32 19.30 4.85
N PRO A 21 4.43 18.90 4.20
CA PRO A 21 4.99 19.61 3.05
C PRO A 21 4.08 19.70 1.81
N TYR A 22 3.01 18.90 1.76
CA TYR A 22 2.10 18.80 0.62
C TYR A 22 0.72 19.43 0.90
N MET A 23 0.52 20.03 2.08
CA MET A 23 -0.73 20.71 2.45
C MET A 23 -0.69 22.19 2.04
N SER A 24 -1.86 22.76 1.72
CA SER A 24 -1.99 24.18 1.33
C SER A 24 -1.74 25.14 2.48
N GLU A 25 -2.03 24.71 3.70
CA GLU A 25 -1.83 25.48 4.92
C GLU A 25 -0.72 24.85 5.75
N ALA A 26 0.01 25.68 6.49
CA ALA A 26 1.01 25.20 7.43
C ALA A 26 0.31 24.34 8.48
N GLY A 27 0.64 23.04 8.49
CA GLY A 27 0.09 22.10 9.45
C GLY A 27 0.59 22.38 10.87
N ASP A 28 -0.22 22.02 11.85
CA ASP A 28 0.08 22.03 13.28
C ASP A 28 0.91 20.81 13.74
N GLY A 29 1.50 20.06 12.80
CA GLY A 29 2.21 18.82 13.06
C GLY A 29 1.30 17.57 13.15
N THR A 30 0.00 17.69 12.88
CA THR A 30 -0.93 16.53 12.92
C THR A 30 -0.95 15.70 11.63
N ASN A 31 -0.29 16.16 10.56
CA ASN A 31 -0.27 15.50 9.25
C ASN A 31 0.71 14.30 9.16
N ILE A 32 0.98 13.65 10.29
CA ILE A 32 1.86 12.48 10.39
C ILE A 32 1.02 11.20 10.40
N TYR A 33 1.20 10.38 9.37
CA TYR A 33 0.47 9.12 9.18
C TYR A 33 1.39 7.93 9.42
N ARG A 34 0.84 6.86 10.00
CA ARG A 34 1.52 5.59 10.19
C ARG A 34 0.93 4.54 9.27
N LEU A 35 1.79 3.78 8.59
CA LEU A 35 1.39 2.70 7.72
C LEU A 35 0.70 1.60 8.55
N TYR A 36 -0.59 1.42 8.27
CA TYR A 36 -1.44 0.44 8.93
C TYR A 36 -1.54 -0.87 8.16
N ALA A 37 -1.74 -0.79 6.85
CA ALA A 37 -1.91 -1.96 6.00
C ALA A 37 -1.42 -1.70 4.58
N ILE A 38 -1.13 -2.79 3.87
CA ILE A 38 -0.71 -2.80 2.46
C ILE A 38 -1.61 -3.79 1.73
N VAL A 39 -2.34 -3.35 0.70
CA VAL A 39 -3.04 -4.23 -0.23
C VAL A 39 -2.14 -4.47 -1.43
N VAL A 40 -1.88 -5.73 -1.76
CA VAL A 40 -0.96 -6.14 -2.82
C VAL A 40 -1.74 -6.88 -3.89
N HIS A 41 -1.68 -6.37 -5.12
CA HIS A 41 -2.10 -7.13 -6.30
C HIS A 41 -0.93 -7.98 -6.79
N VAL A 42 -1.01 -9.27 -6.51
CA VAL A 42 -0.12 -10.31 -7.05
C VAL A 42 -0.59 -10.62 -8.47
N ASP A 43 0.13 -10.09 -9.45
CA ASP A 43 -0.17 -10.34 -10.85
C ASP A 43 0.25 -11.74 -11.27
N MET A 44 -0.64 -12.39 -12.02
CA MET A 44 -0.28 -13.48 -12.89
C MET A 44 -0.08 -12.90 -14.29
N LEU A 45 1.07 -13.16 -14.91
CA LEU A 45 1.35 -12.84 -16.32
C LEU A 45 1.32 -11.34 -16.69
N ASN A 46 1.72 -10.43 -15.78
CA ASN A 46 1.72 -8.96 -15.99
C ASN A 46 0.32 -8.37 -16.32
N ALA A 47 -0.75 -9.10 -15.99
CA ALA A 47 -2.10 -8.63 -16.23
C ALA A 47 -2.54 -7.59 -15.18
N SER A 48 -3.28 -6.59 -15.65
CA SER A 48 -3.92 -5.56 -14.82
C SER A 48 -5.39 -5.86 -14.54
N PHE A 49 -5.99 -6.82 -15.26
CA PHE A 49 -7.42 -7.12 -15.23
C PHE A 49 -7.74 -8.47 -14.56
N PHE A 50 -6.73 -9.26 -14.19
CA PHE A 50 -6.87 -10.45 -13.36
C PHE A 50 -5.59 -10.67 -12.54
N GLY A 51 -5.74 -11.35 -11.41
CA GLY A 51 -4.66 -11.64 -10.48
C GLY A 51 -5.22 -12.10 -9.14
N HIS A 52 -4.38 -12.03 -8.11
CA HIS A 52 -4.73 -12.38 -6.74
C HIS A 52 -4.42 -11.21 -5.81
N TYR A 53 -5.32 -10.90 -4.89
CA TYR A 53 -5.08 -9.87 -3.88
C TYR A 53 -4.69 -10.51 -2.56
N ILE A 54 -3.63 -10.01 -1.94
CA ILE A 54 -3.27 -10.31 -0.55
C ILE A 54 -3.15 -8.99 0.20
N CYS A 55 -3.13 -9.04 1.53
CA CYS A 55 -2.76 -7.86 2.31
C CYS A 55 -1.78 -8.17 3.44
N TYR A 56 -1.05 -7.13 3.84
CA TYR A 56 -0.31 -7.11 5.09
C TYR A 56 -0.98 -6.13 6.03
N THR A 57 -1.28 -6.52 7.26
CA THR A 57 -1.89 -5.66 8.27
C THR A 57 -1.03 -5.61 9.52
N LYS A 58 -0.97 -4.45 10.15
CA LYS A 58 -0.27 -4.25 11.41
C LYS A 58 -1.24 -4.33 12.59
N ASP A 59 -0.88 -5.07 13.64
CA ASP A 59 -1.63 -5.05 14.90
C ASP A 59 -1.26 -3.85 15.77
N ASN A 60 -1.93 -3.71 16.92
CA ASN A 60 -1.66 -2.63 17.87
C ASN A 60 -0.28 -2.73 18.55
N GLN A 61 0.44 -3.85 18.41
CA GLN A 61 1.79 -4.05 18.94
C GLN A 61 2.87 -3.78 17.89
N GLY A 62 2.49 -3.50 16.64
CA GLY A 62 3.41 -3.26 15.54
C GLY A 62 3.80 -4.51 14.74
N ASN A 63 3.24 -5.68 15.06
CA ASN A 63 3.50 -6.92 14.34
C ASN A 63 2.77 -6.91 12.99
N TRP A 64 3.45 -7.42 11.95
CA TRP A 64 2.90 -7.53 10.61
C TRP A 64 2.38 -8.95 10.34
N TYR A 65 1.18 -9.02 9.79
CA TYR A 65 0.53 -10.26 9.41
C TYR A 65 0.24 -10.26 7.93
N ARG A 66 0.61 -11.34 7.24
CA ARG A 66 0.19 -11.60 5.87
C ARG A 66 -1.16 -12.32 5.90
N ILE A 67 -2.14 -11.76 5.21
CA ILE A 67 -3.48 -12.31 5.06
C ILE A 67 -3.67 -12.66 3.59
N ASP A 68 -4.02 -13.92 3.34
CA ASP A 68 -4.17 -14.53 2.02
C ASP A 68 -5.42 -15.42 2.02
N ASP A 69 -6.58 -14.78 2.03
CA ASP A 69 -7.89 -15.41 2.13
C ASP A 69 -7.96 -16.46 3.26
N CYS A 70 -8.27 -17.71 2.91
CA CYS A 70 -8.35 -18.85 3.81
C CYS A 70 -7.07 -19.72 3.83
N LYS A 71 -5.95 -19.22 3.30
CA LYS A 71 -4.65 -19.90 3.35
C LYS A 71 -3.85 -19.55 4.60
#